data_AF-A0AAV3RQ10-F1
#
_entry.id   AF-A0AAV3RQ10-F1
#
_cell.length_a   1.000
_cell.length_b   1.000
_cell.length_c   1.000
_cell.angle_alpha   90.00
_cell.angle_beta   90.00
_cell.angle_gamma   90.00
#
_symmetry.space_group_name_H-M   'P 1'
#
loop_
_entity.id
_entity.type
_entity.pdbx_description
1 polymer ?
#
loop_
_entity_poly.entity_id
_entity_poly.type
_entity_poly.pdbx_seq_one_letter_code
_entity_poly.pdbx_strand_id
1 'polypeptide(L)'
;MRYFSLKPRLQKLFTSFKTASLMMWHGEERKNYGVIRHPVDSLGWKDFDKKHPHFASDFRNVRIGLASDGFNPYRNMNLSHSTWPVVIMIYHLPHDCV
;
A
#
# COMPACT_ATOMS: atom_id res chain seq x y z
N MET A 1 10.70 -6.24 19.42
CA MET A 1 10.20 -6.08 18.03
C MET A 1 9.22 -7.22 17.71
N ARG A 2 7.94 -6.93 17.44
CA ARG A 2 6.97 -7.97 17.04
C ARG A 2 7.05 -8.17 15.53
N TYR A 3 7.49 -9.35 15.09
CA TYR A 3 7.48 -9.71 13.68
C TYR A 3 6.04 -9.97 13.23
N PHE A 4 5.49 -9.07 12.42
CA PHE A 4 4.19 -9.26 11.78
C PHE A 4 4.42 -9.67 10.33
N SER A 5 4.14 -10.93 10.01
CA SER A 5 4.28 -11.42 8.64
C SER A 5 3.28 -10.70 7.73
N LEU A 6 3.79 -10.07 6.67
CA LEU A 6 2.97 -9.30 5.72
C LEU A 6 2.07 -10.21 4.88
N LYS A 7 2.62 -11.33 4.39
CA LYS A 7 1.94 -12.23 3.45
C LYS A 7 0.57 -12.72 3.97
N PRO A 8 0.43 -13.25 5.21
CA PRO A 8 -0.87 -13.68 5.72
C PRO A 8 -1.87 -12.53 5.88
N ARG A 9 -1.39 -11.31 6.18
CA ARG A 9 -2.27 -10.14 6.31
C ARG A 9 -2.81 -9.70 4.96
N LEU A 10 -1.97 -9.71 3.92
CA LEU A 10 -2.41 -9.40 2.56
C LEU A 10 -3.41 -10.43 2.06
N GLN A 11 -3.20 -11.73 2.34
CA GLN A 11 -4.15 -12.78 1.98
C GLN A 11 -5.53 -12.56 2.61
N LYS A 12 -5.59 -12.10 3.87
CA LYS A 12 -6.87 -11.78 4.54
C LYS A 12 -7.67 -10.69 3.82
N LEU A 13 -7.01 -9.71 3.20
CA LEU A 13 -7.70 -8.63 2.45
C LEU A 13 -8.49 -9.16 1.25
N PHE A 14 -8.05 -10.28 0.67
CA PHE A 14 -8.70 -10.90 -0.48
C PHE A 14 -9.64 -12.06 -0.11
N THR A 15 -9.84 -12.33 1.18
CA THR A 15 -10.70 -13.45 1.63
C THR A 15 -12.19 -13.14 1.47
N SER A 16 -12.58 -11.87 1.69
CA SER A 16 -13.96 -11.41 1.50
C SER A 16 -14.14 -10.88 0.09
N PHE A 17 -15.20 -11.29 -0.60
CA PHE A 17 -15.54 -10.79 -1.93
C PHE A 17 -15.64 -9.25 -1.95
N LYS A 18 -16.36 -8.67 -0.98
CA LYS A 18 -16.53 -7.21 -0.87
C LYS A 18 -15.18 -6.50 -0.73
N THR A 19 -14.30 -7.00 0.14
CA THR A 19 -12.98 -6.41 0.36
C THR A 19 -12.07 -6.62 -0.84
N ALA A 20 -12.13 -7.78 -1.50
CA ALA A 20 -11.36 -8.06 -2.71
C ALA A 20 -11.74 -7.12 -3.86
N SER A 21 -13.04 -6.88 -4.10
CA SER A 21 -13.51 -5.89 -5.08
C SER A 21 -13.01 -4.49 -4.72
N LEU A 22 -13.10 -4.09 -3.45
CA LEU A 22 -12.55 -2.81 -2.97
C LEU A 22 -11.02 -2.72 -3.05
N MET A 23 -10.29 -3.82 -3.18
CA MET A 23 -8.84 -3.79 -3.41
C MET A 23 -8.51 -3.61 -4.89
N MET A 24 -9.38 -4.07 -5.79
CA MET A 24 -9.19 -4.03 -7.26
C MET A 24 -9.89 -2.84 -7.94
N TRP A 25 -10.64 -2.03 -7.19
CA TRP A 25 -11.46 -0.93 -7.70
C TRP A 25 -10.71 0.03 -8.65
N HIS A 26 -9.41 0.26 -8.37
CA HIS A 26 -8.55 1.17 -9.11
C HIS A 26 -8.31 0.75 -10.58
N GLY A 27 -8.53 -0.53 -10.88
CA GLY A 27 -8.39 -1.12 -12.22
C GLY A 27 -9.72 -1.47 -12.89
N GLU A 28 -10.68 -2.03 -12.13
CA GLU A 28 -11.95 -2.51 -12.67
C GLU A 28 -12.99 -1.40 -12.89
N GLU A 29 -13.05 -0.39 -12.02
CA GLU A 29 -14.10 0.64 -12.00
C GLU A 29 -13.56 2.05 -12.26
N ARG A 30 -12.73 2.20 -13.29
CA ARG A 30 -12.23 3.50 -13.75
C ARG A 30 -13.31 4.32 -14.47
N LYS A 31 -14.43 4.60 -13.81
CA LYS A 31 -15.39 5.61 -14.29
C LYS A 31 -14.77 6.99 -14.05
N ASN A 32 -14.46 7.69 -15.14
CA ASN A 32 -13.86 9.01 -15.12
C ASN A 32 -14.97 10.06 -14.92
N TYR A 33 -15.25 10.40 -13.66
CA TYR A 33 -16.25 11.41 -13.30
C TYR A 33 -15.66 12.84 -13.27
N GLY A 34 -14.46 13.06 -13.82
CA GLY A 34 -13.79 14.35 -13.79
C GLY A 34 -13.19 14.74 -12.43
N VAL A 35 -13.13 13.79 -11.48
CA VAL A 35 -12.56 14.00 -10.14
C VAL A 35 -11.26 13.22 -9.99
N ILE A 36 -10.23 13.86 -9.43
CA ILE A 36 -8.94 13.22 -9.13
C ILE A 36 -9.12 12.29 -7.93
N ARG A 37 -8.76 11.03 -8.09
CA ARG A 37 -8.76 10.05 -6.99
C ARG A 37 -7.33 9.81 -6.52
N HIS A 38 -7.05 10.24 -5.30
CA HIS A 38 -5.83 9.85 -4.61
C HIS A 38 -5.92 8.35 -4.27
N PRO A 39 -4.83 7.55 -4.36
CA PRO A 39 -3.52 7.81 -5.00
C PRO A 39 -3.42 7.44 -6.48
N VAL A 40 -4.43 6.78 -7.05
CA VAL A 40 -4.34 6.18 -8.40
C VAL A 40 -4.04 7.19 -9.51
N ASP A 41 -4.51 8.44 -9.36
CA ASP A 41 -4.30 9.49 -10.37
C ASP A 41 -3.00 10.29 -10.16
N SER A 42 -2.28 10.01 -9.08
CA SER A 42 -1.01 10.67 -8.77
C SER A 42 0.06 10.39 -9.84
N LEU A 43 0.96 11.35 -10.03
CA LEU A 43 2.09 11.19 -10.95
C LEU A 43 2.98 10.02 -10.56
N GLY A 44 3.20 9.82 -9.25
CA GLY A 44 3.99 8.70 -8.74
C GLY A 44 3.39 7.34 -9.11
N TRP A 45 2.07 7.20 -9.02
CA TRP A 45 1.40 5.96 -9.43
C TRP A 45 1.54 5.70 -10.93
N LYS A 46 1.31 6.72 -11.76
CA LYS A 46 1.43 6.61 -13.22
C LYS A 46 2.86 6.30 -13.65
N ASP A 47 3.85 6.91 -13.02
CA ASP A 47 5.27 6.64 -13.28
C ASP A 47 5.67 5.22 -12.86
N PHE A 48 5.19 4.76 -11.69
CA PHE A 48 5.39 3.39 -11.23
C PHE A 48 4.78 2.36 -12.20
N ASP A 49 3.55 2.58 -12.65
CA ASP A 49 2.87 1.68 -13.60
C ASP A 49 3.60 1.59 -14.94
N LYS A 50 4.15 2.72 -15.43
CA LYS A 50 4.99 2.75 -16.64
C LYS A 50 6.28 1.96 -16.46
N LYS A 51 6.92 2.05 -15.30
CA LYS A 51 8.17 1.33 -14.99
C LYS A 51 7.95 -0.16 -14.73
N HIS A 52 6.78 -0.53 -14.23
CA HIS A 52 6.46 -1.91 -13.84
C HIS A 52 5.16 -2.41 -14.49
N PRO A 53 5.13 -2.59 -15.83
CA PRO A 53 3.90 -2.93 -16.55
C PRO A 53 3.33 -4.30 -16.15
N HIS A 54 4.17 -5.29 -15.89
CA HIS A 54 3.74 -6.61 -15.39
C HIS A 54 3.14 -6.53 -13.97
N PHE A 55 3.59 -5.58 -13.16
CA PHE A 55 2.97 -5.35 -11.86
C PHE A 55 1.62 -4.65 -12.04
N ALA A 56 1.57 -3.62 -12.87
CA ALA A 56 0.36 -2.85 -13.12
C ALA A 56 -0.76 -3.65 -13.80
N SER A 57 -0.42 -4.69 -14.56
CA SER A 57 -1.39 -5.52 -15.28
C SER A 57 -2.26 -6.40 -14.37
N ASP A 58 -1.82 -6.73 -13.16
CA ASP A 58 -2.64 -7.46 -12.19
C ASP A 58 -3.07 -6.52 -11.05
N PHE A 59 -4.34 -6.15 -11.03
CA PHE A 59 -4.92 -5.25 -10.02
C PHE A 59 -4.92 -5.83 -8.60
N ARG A 60 -4.60 -7.12 -8.44
CA ARG A 60 -4.41 -7.74 -7.12
C ARG A 60 -3.03 -7.43 -6.52
N ASN A 61 -2.12 -6.86 -7.30
CA ASN A 61 -0.80 -6.48 -6.83
C ASN A 61 -0.85 -5.26 -5.91
N VAL A 62 -0.71 -5.51 -4.61
CA VAL A 62 -0.90 -4.50 -3.56
C VAL A 62 0.28 -3.52 -3.49
N ARG A 63 -0.05 -2.22 -3.44
CA ARG A 63 0.86 -1.10 -3.18
C ARG A 63 0.65 -0.62 -1.75
N ILE A 64 1.74 -0.49 -1.01
CA ILE A 64 1.75 -0.26 0.41
C ILE A 64 2.63 0.96 0.70
N GLY A 65 2.08 1.94 1.42
CA GLY A 65 2.82 3.03 2.02
C GLY A 65 3.44 2.57 3.34
N LEU A 66 4.73 2.81 3.52
CA LEU A 66 5.44 2.56 4.76
C LEU A 66 5.97 3.88 5.30
N ALA A 67 5.65 4.19 6.55
CA ALA A 67 6.17 5.35 7.27
C ALA A 67 6.83 4.88 8.57
N SER A 68 7.98 5.48 8.91
CA SER A 68 8.64 5.28 10.20
C SER A 68 9.17 6.61 10.72
N ASP A 69 9.21 6.75 12.05
CA ASP A 69 9.61 7.96 12.78
C ASP A 69 11.15 8.14 12.87
N GLY A 70 11.91 7.39 12.08
CA GLY A 70 13.37 7.43 12.11
C GLY A 70 13.98 6.03 12.10
N PHE A 71 14.75 5.74 11.06
CA PHE A 71 15.63 4.58 11.01
C PHE A 71 17.06 5.07 11.23
N ASN A 72 17.80 4.49 12.18
CA ASN A 72 19.23 4.77 12.33
C ASN A 72 20.05 3.68 11.63
N PRO A 73 20.48 3.88 10.36
CA PRO A 73 21.22 2.86 9.60
C PRO A 73 22.67 2.68 10.07
N TYR A 74 23.25 3.65 10.77
CA TYR A 74 24.62 3.60 11.28
C TYR A 74 24.61 3.46 12.80
N ARG A 75 24.73 2.21 13.25
CA ARG A 75 24.77 1.78 14.66
C ARG A 75 26.01 2.32 15.39
N ASN A 76 26.15 3.64 15.54
CA ASN A 76 27.33 4.25 16.17
C ASN A 76 27.11 4.77 17.59
N MET A 77 25.91 4.76 18.16
CA MET A 77 25.73 5.12 19.58
C MET A 77 24.68 4.25 20.25
N ASN A 78 25.13 3.59 21.32
CA ASN A 78 24.44 2.81 22.35
C ASN A 78 22.98 3.17 22.63
N LEU A 79 22.05 2.70 21.81
CA LEU A 79 20.64 2.55 22.18
C LEU A 79 20.40 1.06 22.46
N SER A 80 20.24 0.69 23.73
CA SER A 80 20.02 -0.69 24.16
C SER A 80 18.71 -1.28 23.60
N HIS A 81 17.71 -0.44 23.30
CA HIS A 81 16.60 -0.77 22.41
C HIS A 81 15.88 0.52 21.99
N SER A 82 15.64 0.72 20.69
CA SER A 82 14.72 1.74 20.20
C SER A 82 13.69 1.05 19.30
N THR A 83 12.40 1.14 19.66
CA THR A 83 11.28 0.58 18.89
C THR A 83 10.45 1.73 18.36
N TRP A 84 10.90 2.35 17.27
CA TRP A 84 10.11 3.37 16.58
C TRP A 84 8.89 2.72 15.89
N PRO A 85 7.73 3.41 15.85
CA PRO A 85 6.56 2.87 15.17
C PRO A 85 6.80 2.81 13.66
N VAL A 86 6.48 1.67 13.06
CA VAL A 86 6.33 1.51 11.60
C VAL A 86 4.85 1.45 11.30
N VAL A 87 4.35 2.40 10.51
CA VAL A 87 2.97 2.46 10.05
C VAL A 87 2.90 1.96 8.63
N ILE A 88 1.94 1.08 8.37
CA ILE A 88 1.70 0.47 7.06
C ILE A 88 0.31 0.87 6.60
N MET A 89 0.23 1.52 5.44
CA MET A 89 -1.02 1.95 4.81
C MET A 89 -1.24 1.25 3.47
N ILE A 90 -2.44 0.74 3.24
CA ILE A 90 -2.80 0.08 1.97
C ILE A 90 -3.38 1.13 1.02
N TYR A 91 -2.70 1.38 -0.09
CA TYR A 91 -3.16 2.38 -1.07
C TYR A 91 -4.25 1.88 -2.02
N HIS A 92 -4.70 0.64 -1.83
CA HIS A 92 -5.69 -0.01 -2.68
C HIS A 92 -7.12 0.24 -2.26
N LEU A 93 -7.38 0.70 -1.04
CA LEU A 93 -8.75 0.92 -0.56
C LEU A 93 -9.24 2.31 -0.95
N PRO A 94 -10.51 2.46 -1.38
CA PRO A 94 -11.09 3.77 -1.63
C PRO A 94 -11.26 4.56 -0.33
N HIS A 95 -11.24 5.90 -0.44
CA HIS A 95 -11.33 6.81 0.71
C HIS A 95 -12.64 6.67 1.50
N ASP A 96 -13.71 6.17 0.88
CA ASP A 96 -15.04 6.05 1.49
C ASP A 96 -15.17 4.85 2.45
N CYS A 97 -14.13 4.05 2.62
CA CYS A 97 -14.14 2.80 3.40
C CYS A 97 -13.34 2.85 4.71
N VAL A 98 -12.92 4.03 5.18
CA VAL A 98 -12.19 4.23 6.45
C VAL A 98 -13.08 4.92 7.48
#